data_AF-A0A0J6NL68-F1
#
_entry.id   AF-A0A0J6NL68-F1
#
_cell.length_a   1.000
_cell.length_b   1.000
_cell.length_c   1.000
_cell.angle_alpha   90.00
_cell.angle_beta   90.00
_cell.angle_gamma   90.00
#
_symmetry.space_group_name_H-M   'P 1'
#
loop_
_entity.id
_entity.type
_entity.pdbx_description
1 polymer ?
#
loop_
_entity_poly.entity_id
_entity_poly.type
_entity_poly.pdbx_seq_one_letter_code
_entity_poly.pdbx_strand_id
1 'polypeptide(L)'
;MPVKTLVAALRDLPWPLRCASLLGWLGLIALERQLAAPGYCGVWVPSRPGGGWEALLGALWLNPPTLLLPSWLLMLLAMMSPLLADPLRLLWLRSLARKRAQILALFLGGYALVWLAAGLPLHLLGLALLTFSPAPWLAFAAACAAAWLWQTSSLRRHCLQACHRQARLPAFGWPAATAALRYGFAAGGWCVASCGIWMLPPLLAGPGHLPLMAAIGLWLLLERRRPDIPPPAQALAAPLRPAGRH
;
A
#
# COMPACT_ATOMS: atom_id res chain seq x y z
N MET A 1 11.79 10.51 -20.67
CA MET A 1 11.10 11.53 -19.85
C MET A 1 10.73 11.14 -18.40
N PRO A 2 10.81 9.88 -17.90
CA PRO A 2 10.35 9.57 -16.53
C PRO A 2 11.35 9.90 -15.41
N VAL A 3 12.65 10.05 -15.70
CA VAL A 3 13.67 10.28 -14.66
C VAL A 3 13.59 11.69 -14.08
N LYS A 4 13.36 12.71 -14.90
CA LYS A 4 13.25 14.11 -14.44
C LYS A 4 12.02 14.30 -13.54
N THR A 5 10.89 13.70 -13.89
CA THR A 5 9.65 13.73 -13.09
C THR A 5 9.81 12.95 -11.78
N LEU A 6 10.51 11.82 -11.79
CA LEU A 6 10.81 11.07 -10.57
C LEU A 6 11.67 11.88 -9.59
N VAL A 7 12.75 12.48 -10.09
CA VAL A 7 13.65 13.30 -9.27
C VAL A 7 12.93 14.52 -8.70
N ALA A 8 12.04 15.15 -9.46
CA ALA A 8 11.19 16.23 -8.97
C ALA A 8 10.25 15.73 -7.86
N ALA A 9 9.54 14.61 -8.10
CA ALA A 9 8.61 14.04 -7.13
C ALA A 9 9.26 13.68 -5.78
N LEU A 10 10.51 13.20 -5.81
CA LEU A 10 11.30 12.91 -4.61
C LEU A 10 11.82 14.17 -3.92
N ARG A 11 12.18 15.21 -4.68
CA ARG A 11 12.62 16.51 -4.11
C ARG A 11 11.49 17.26 -3.43
N ASP A 12 10.28 17.19 -3.99
CA ASP A 12 9.09 17.85 -3.45
C ASP A 12 8.56 17.16 -2.18
N LEU A 13 9.17 16.04 -1.78
CA LEU A 13 8.77 15.33 -0.58
C LEU A 13 9.27 16.08 0.68
N PRO A 14 8.37 16.40 1.62
CA PRO A 14 8.77 17.08 2.85
C PRO A 14 9.79 16.22 3.60
N TRP A 15 10.76 16.87 4.23
CA TRP A 15 11.87 16.20 4.90
C TRP A 15 11.45 15.07 5.88
N PRO A 16 10.36 15.17 6.69
CA PRO A 16 10.01 14.07 7.59
C PRO A 16 9.60 12.80 6.85
N LEU A 17 8.96 12.92 5.69
CA LEU A 17 8.56 11.76 4.88
C LEU A 17 9.75 11.13 4.16
N ARG A 18 10.73 11.95 3.74
CA ARG A 18 12.01 11.43 3.24
C ARG A 18 12.74 10.64 4.31
N CYS A 19 12.86 11.19 5.52
CA CYS A 19 13.49 10.48 6.64
C CYS A 19 12.74 9.20 6.99
N ALA A 20 11.40 9.23 7.05
CA ALA A 20 10.59 8.03 7.31
C ALA A 20 10.79 6.94 6.25
N SER A 21 10.80 7.32 4.95
CA SER A 21 11.05 6.40 3.85
C SER A 21 12.45 5.79 3.92
N LEU A 22 13.48 6.63 4.14
CA LEU A 22 14.85 6.17 4.27
C LEU A 22 15.03 5.23 5.47
N LEU A 23 14.46 5.56 6.62
CA LEU A 23 14.49 4.70 7.81
C LEU A 23 13.76 3.37 7.55
N GLY A 24 12.63 3.39 6.83
CA GLY A 24 11.94 2.19 6.41
C GLY A 24 12.82 1.28 5.54
N TRP A 25 13.47 1.84 4.52
CA TRP A 25 14.41 1.10 3.66
C TRP A 25 15.61 0.55 4.42
N LEU A 26 16.26 1.38 5.25
CA LEU A 26 17.40 0.95 6.07
C LEU A 26 16.98 -0.16 7.04
N GLY A 27 15.80 -0.05 7.64
CA GLY A 27 15.25 -1.07 8.53
C GLY A 27 14.96 -2.39 7.80
N LEU A 28 14.37 -2.34 6.59
CA LEU A 28 14.15 -3.55 5.77
C LEU A 28 15.47 -4.25 5.44
N ILE A 29 16.48 -3.49 4.99
CA ILE A 29 17.81 -4.05 4.66
C ILE A 29 18.48 -4.63 5.91
N ALA A 30 18.38 -3.96 7.05
CA ALA A 30 18.95 -4.44 8.31
C ALA A 30 18.24 -5.73 8.78
N LEU A 31 16.92 -5.78 8.67
CA LEU A 31 16.10 -6.93 9.06
C LEU A 31 16.37 -8.14 8.16
N GLU A 32 16.47 -7.94 6.85
CA GLU A 32 16.84 -9.00 5.90
C GLU A 32 18.21 -9.62 6.22
N ARG A 33 19.19 -8.79 6.60
CA ARG A 33 20.55 -9.26 6.96
C ARG A 33 20.59 -10.08 8.26
N GLN A 34 19.64 -9.88 9.16
CA GLN A 34 19.60 -10.60 10.45
C GLN A 34 18.86 -11.94 10.37
N LEU A 35 18.03 -12.14 9.36
CA LEU A 35 17.26 -13.37 9.18
C LEU A 35 18.10 -14.40 8.41
N ALA A 36 18.50 -15.47 9.10
CA ALA A 36 19.32 -16.57 8.55
C ALA A 36 18.65 -17.33 7.37
N ALA A 37 17.35 -17.10 7.15
CA ALA A 37 16.65 -17.49 5.95
C ALA A 37 16.19 -16.21 5.23
N PRO A 38 16.79 -15.83 4.09
CA PRO A 38 16.29 -14.73 3.26
C PRO A 38 14.99 -15.21 2.64
N GLY A 39 13.88 -15.01 3.34
CA GLY A 39 12.70 -15.83 3.09
C GLY A 39 11.45 -15.38 3.79
N TYR A 40 11.18 -14.06 3.85
CA TYR A 40 9.81 -13.62 4.16
C TYR A 40 8.76 -14.14 3.17
N CYS A 41 9.19 -14.74 2.06
CA CYS A 41 8.48 -15.79 1.37
C CYS A 41 9.50 -16.85 0.99
N GLY A 42 9.17 -18.11 1.28
CA GLY A 42 10.09 -19.24 1.26
C GLY A 42 11.11 -19.18 0.14
N VAL A 43 12.36 -19.47 0.52
CA VAL A 43 13.43 -19.86 -0.40
C VAL A 43 12.79 -20.57 -1.59
N TRP A 44 13.05 -20.09 -2.80
CA TRP A 44 12.75 -20.78 -4.03
C TRP A 44 13.44 -22.14 -3.97
N VAL A 45 12.79 -23.12 -3.34
CA VAL A 45 13.16 -24.51 -3.40
C VAL A 45 12.47 -25.00 -4.67
N PRO A 46 13.21 -25.28 -5.75
CA PRO A 46 12.63 -25.66 -7.05
C PRO A 46 11.79 -26.94 -6.98
N SER A 47 11.85 -27.66 -5.85
CA SER A 47 11.34 -29.00 -5.63
C SER A 47 10.49 -29.12 -4.36
N ARG A 48 9.66 -28.12 -4.02
CA ARG A 48 8.58 -28.31 -3.03
C ARG A 48 7.27 -28.57 -3.78
N PRO A 49 6.82 -29.84 -3.89
CA PRO A 49 5.46 -30.11 -4.35
C PRO A 49 4.49 -29.42 -3.39
N GLY A 50 3.43 -28.79 -3.93
CA GLY A 50 2.41 -28.08 -3.17
C GLY A 50 1.94 -28.89 -1.96
N GLY A 51 2.35 -28.46 -0.77
CA GLY A 51 2.14 -29.22 0.46
C GLY A 51 0.75 -29.02 1.08
N GLY A 52 -0.20 -28.50 0.31
CA GLY A 52 -1.58 -28.30 0.73
C GLY A 52 -1.70 -27.51 2.03
N TRP A 53 -2.63 -27.95 2.89
CA TRP A 53 -2.92 -27.30 4.16
C TRP A 53 -1.77 -27.39 5.18
N GLU A 54 -1.02 -28.50 5.18
CA GLU A 54 0.09 -28.72 6.12
C GLU A 54 1.27 -27.75 5.85
N ALA A 55 1.56 -27.49 4.58
CA ALA A 55 2.56 -26.47 4.22
C ALA A 55 2.12 -25.06 4.60
N LEU A 56 0.81 -24.75 4.53
CA LEU A 56 0.27 -23.47 4.96
C LEU A 56 0.38 -23.30 6.48
N LEU A 57 0.00 -24.32 7.26
CA LEU A 57 0.13 -24.31 8.71
C LEU A 57 1.59 -24.20 9.14
N GLY A 58 2.49 -24.96 8.51
CA GLY A 58 3.93 -24.86 8.75
C GLY A 58 4.50 -23.48 8.42
N ALA A 59 4.05 -22.86 7.32
CA ALA A 59 4.45 -21.51 6.95
C ALA A 59 3.96 -20.46 7.97
N LEU A 60 2.73 -20.59 8.47
CA LEU A 60 2.20 -19.71 9.52
C LEU A 60 2.97 -19.87 10.84
N TRP A 61 3.37 -21.09 11.19
CA TRP A 61 4.17 -21.37 12.38
C TRP A 61 5.56 -20.74 12.33
N LEU A 62 6.20 -20.79 11.15
CA LEU A 62 7.52 -20.22 10.91
C LEU A 62 7.49 -18.69 10.75
N ASN A 63 6.32 -18.10 10.48
CA ASN A 63 6.12 -16.67 10.30
C ASN A 63 5.20 -16.10 11.39
N PRO A 64 5.65 -16.06 12.67
CA PRO A 64 4.84 -15.53 13.75
C PRO A 64 4.53 -14.03 13.50
N PRO A 65 3.37 -13.54 13.99
CA PRO A 65 2.98 -12.14 13.84
C PRO A 65 4.02 -11.14 14.37
N THR A 66 4.82 -11.54 15.36
CA THR A 66 5.90 -10.74 15.94
C THR A 66 7.01 -10.41 14.94
N LEU A 67 7.22 -11.24 13.92
CA LEU A 67 8.19 -10.99 12.84
C LEU A 67 7.54 -10.33 11.62
N LEU A 68 6.26 -10.60 11.36
CA LEU A 68 5.52 -10.03 10.23
C LEU A 68 5.12 -8.57 10.45
N LEU A 69 4.76 -8.20 11.68
CA LEU A 69 4.33 -6.83 12.00
C LEU A 69 5.46 -5.80 11.77
N PRO A 70 6.69 -6.00 12.26
CA PRO A 70 7.78 -5.05 12.03
C PRO A 70 8.16 -4.94 10.55
N SER A 71 8.25 -6.06 9.82
CA SER A 71 8.59 -6.05 8.40
C SER A 71 7.51 -5.34 7.57
N TRP A 72 6.24 -5.57 7.88
CA TRP A 72 5.13 -4.86 7.26
C TRP A 72 5.15 -3.36 7.56
N LEU A 73 5.36 -2.96 8.82
CA LEU A 73 5.47 -1.54 9.18
C LEU A 73 6.66 -0.86 8.49
N LEU A 74 7.81 -1.52 8.40
CA LEU A 74 8.98 -1.02 7.69
C LEU A 74 8.70 -0.87 6.19
N MET A 75 7.98 -1.82 5.57
CA MET A 75 7.51 -1.69 4.19
C MET A 75 6.59 -0.48 4.01
N LEU A 76 5.61 -0.29 4.89
CA LEU A 76 4.70 0.86 4.83
C LEU A 76 5.47 2.17 4.97
N LEU A 77 6.44 2.24 5.89
CA LEU A 77 7.32 3.40 6.02
C LEU A 77 8.14 3.63 4.75
N ALA A 78 8.74 2.58 4.20
CA ALA A 78 9.60 2.66 3.01
C ALA A 78 8.83 3.17 1.79
N MET A 79 7.67 2.58 1.50
CA MET A 79 6.97 2.79 0.23
C MET A 79 5.75 3.71 0.33
N MET A 80 5.02 3.72 1.45
CA MET A 80 3.77 4.47 1.57
C MET A 80 3.97 5.88 2.13
N SER A 81 5.06 6.13 2.87
CA SER A 81 5.34 7.47 3.39
C SER A 81 5.46 8.55 2.29
N PRO A 82 6.09 8.31 1.11
CA PRO A 82 6.13 9.32 0.05
C PRO A 82 4.74 9.65 -0.52
N LEU A 83 3.85 8.67 -0.52
CA LEU A 83 2.48 8.79 -1.03
C LEU A 83 1.57 9.62 -0.11
N LEU A 84 2.00 9.90 1.12
CA LEU A 84 1.26 10.71 2.10
C LEU A 84 1.56 12.21 2.03
N ALA A 85 2.40 12.66 1.09
CA ALA A 85 2.83 14.05 0.99
C ALA A 85 1.65 15.04 0.90
N ASP A 86 0.74 14.82 -0.04
CA ASP A 86 -0.38 15.71 -0.31
C ASP A 86 -1.44 15.71 0.82
N PRO A 87 -1.91 14.56 1.35
CA PRO A 87 -2.87 14.56 2.46
C PRO A 87 -2.27 15.19 3.73
N LEU A 88 -0.99 14.95 4.03
CA LEU A 88 -0.33 15.56 5.18
C LEU A 88 -0.12 17.07 5.00
N ARG A 89 0.21 17.52 3.79
CA ARG A 89 0.28 18.96 3.47
C ARG A 89 -1.08 19.65 3.65
N LEU A 90 -2.15 19.02 3.17
CA LEU A 90 -3.52 19.52 3.36
C LEU A 90 -3.85 19.67 4.85
N LEU A 91 -3.60 18.63 5.65
CA LEU A 91 -3.84 18.65 7.10
C LEU A 91 -2.99 19.71 7.78
N TRP A 92 -1.71 19.85 7.40
CA TRP A 92 -0.81 20.85 7.93
C TRP A 92 -1.32 22.28 7.71
N LEU A 93 -1.77 22.59 6.49
CA LEU A 93 -2.27 23.91 6.11
C LEU A 93 -3.63 24.23 6.73
N ARG A 94 -4.50 23.22 6.91
CA ARG A 94 -5.87 23.40 7.42
C ARG A 94 -6.03 23.21 8.92
N SER A 95 -4.97 22.82 9.65
CA SER A 95 -5.03 22.63 11.10
C SER A 95 -4.31 23.73 11.88
N LEU A 96 -4.90 24.06 13.04
CA LEU A 96 -4.35 25.01 14.00
C LEU A 96 -3.01 24.52 14.55
N ALA A 97 -2.04 25.42 14.69
CA ALA A 97 -0.67 25.10 15.13
C ALA A 97 -0.62 24.23 16.39
N ARG A 98 -1.45 24.54 17.40
CA ARG A 98 -1.52 23.81 18.67
C ARG A 98 -2.08 22.38 18.54
N LYS A 99 -2.86 22.09 17.50
CA LYS A 99 -3.55 20.79 17.30
C LYS A 99 -2.98 19.98 16.14
N ARG A 100 -2.03 20.53 15.38
CA ARG A 100 -1.37 19.87 14.24
C ARG A 100 -0.89 18.46 14.55
N ALA A 101 -0.09 18.30 15.60
CA ALA A 101 0.46 17.00 15.98
C ALA A 101 -0.64 15.96 16.24
N GLN A 102 -1.68 16.34 16.99
CA GLN A 102 -2.82 15.47 17.29
C GLN A 102 -3.58 15.07 16.02
N ILE A 103 -3.87 16.03 15.13
CA ILE A 103 -4.60 15.80 13.88
C ILE A 103 -3.82 14.89 12.93
N LEU A 104 -2.51 15.11 12.79
CA LEU A 104 -1.64 14.27 11.98
C LEU A 104 -1.51 12.86 12.56
N ALA A 105 -1.36 12.73 13.88
CA ALA A 105 -1.29 11.44 14.56
C ALA A 105 -2.58 10.63 14.38
N LEU A 106 -3.75 11.26 14.50
CA LEU A 106 -5.05 10.61 14.28
C LEU A 106 -5.22 10.16 12.83
N PHE A 107 -4.83 11.01 11.87
CA PHE A 107 -4.84 10.64 10.46
C PHE A 107 -3.92 9.44 10.19
N LEU A 108 -2.66 9.51 10.65
CA LEU A 108 -1.67 8.45 10.47
C LEU A 108 -2.11 7.15 11.17
N GLY A 109 -2.70 7.24 12.36
CA GLY A 109 -3.24 6.09 13.08
C GLY A 109 -4.36 5.39 12.31
N GLY A 110 -5.33 6.16 11.79
CA GLY A 110 -6.39 5.60 10.93
C GLY A 110 -5.86 4.98 9.65
N TYR A 111 -4.90 5.65 8.99
CA TYR A 111 -4.26 5.14 7.77
C TYR A 111 -3.48 3.83 8.03
N ALA A 112 -2.67 3.81 9.09
CA ALA A 112 -1.88 2.64 9.48
C ALA A 112 -2.79 1.47 9.87
N LEU A 113 -3.89 1.71 10.59
CA LEU A 113 -4.81 0.65 10.98
C LEU A 113 -5.46 -0.05 9.77
N VAL A 114 -5.83 0.71 8.74
CA VAL A 114 -6.34 0.10 7.49
C VAL A 114 -5.29 -0.75 6.81
N TRP A 115 -4.04 -0.28 6.73
CA TRP A 115 -2.96 -1.05 6.13
C TRP A 115 -2.55 -2.27 6.95
N LEU A 116 -2.62 -2.19 8.28
CA LEU A 116 -2.42 -3.35 9.15
C LEU A 116 -3.50 -4.40 8.93
N ALA A 117 -4.77 -3.97 8.86
CA ALA A 117 -5.89 -4.85 8.54
C ALA A 117 -5.77 -5.46 7.14
N ALA A 118 -5.25 -4.70 6.17
CA ALA A 118 -5.01 -5.19 4.80
C ALA A 118 -3.80 -6.11 4.67
N GLY A 119 -2.81 -5.99 5.57
CA GLY A 119 -1.62 -6.82 5.54
C GLY A 119 -1.92 -8.29 5.74
N LEU A 120 -2.80 -8.63 6.69
CA LEU A 120 -3.16 -10.02 6.96
C LEU A 120 -3.72 -10.76 5.72
N PRO A 121 -4.78 -10.29 5.04
CA PRO A 121 -5.29 -10.97 3.86
C PRO A 121 -4.30 -10.99 2.70
N LEU A 122 -3.45 -9.97 2.54
CA LEU A 122 -2.40 -9.98 1.51
C LEU A 122 -1.34 -11.06 1.75
N HIS A 123 -0.90 -11.23 3.00
CA HIS A 123 0.02 -12.31 3.36
C HIS A 123 -0.64 -13.68 3.22
N LEU A 124 -1.87 -13.86 3.72
CA LEU A 124 -2.59 -15.12 3.60
C LEU A 124 -2.80 -15.50 2.13
N LEU A 125 -3.13 -14.53 1.26
CA LEU A 125 -3.24 -14.75 -0.17
C LEU A 125 -1.89 -15.12 -0.80
N GLY A 126 -0.82 -14.41 -0.45
CA GLY A 126 0.54 -14.74 -0.93
C GLY A 126 0.97 -16.16 -0.52
N LEU A 127 0.75 -16.52 0.75
CA LEU A 127 1.01 -17.87 1.25
C LEU A 127 0.16 -18.92 0.52
N ALA A 128 -1.14 -18.67 0.36
CA ALA A 128 -2.02 -19.58 -0.37
C ALA A 128 -1.56 -19.77 -1.82
N LEU A 129 -1.19 -18.69 -2.51
CA LEU A 129 -0.66 -18.78 -3.88
C LEU A 129 0.62 -19.62 -3.94
N LEU A 130 1.53 -19.51 -2.95
CA LEU A 130 2.72 -20.34 -2.89
C LEU A 130 2.42 -21.81 -2.56
N THR A 131 1.48 -22.08 -1.66
CA THR A 131 1.21 -23.45 -1.18
C THR A 131 0.38 -24.27 -2.16
N PHE A 132 -0.54 -23.62 -2.89
CA PHE A 132 -1.44 -24.29 -3.84
C PHE A 132 -0.94 -24.21 -5.29
N SER A 133 0.12 -23.45 -5.57
CA SER A 133 0.76 -23.46 -6.88
C SER A 133 1.70 -24.65 -7.01
N PRO A 134 1.74 -25.34 -8.18
CA PRO A 134 2.70 -26.42 -8.41
C PRO A 134 4.14 -25.92 -8.50
N ALA A 135 4.37 -24.61 -8.72
CA ALA A 135 5.69 -24.01 -8.70
C ALA A 135 5.65 -22.53 -8.21
N PRO A 136 6.68 -22.05 -7.47
CA PRO A 136 6.74 -20.66 -7.00
C PRO A 136 6.66 -19.63 -8.13
N TRP A 137 7.25 -19.92 -9.28
CA TRP A 137 7.24 -19.02 -10.43
C TRP A 137 5.84 -18.80 -11.02
N LEU A 138 4.98 -19.82 -10.97
CA LEU A 138 3.59 -19.71 -11.41
C LEU A 138 2.77 -18.82 -10.49
N ALA A 139 2.99 -18.92 -9.17
CA ALA A 139 2.38 -18.03 -8.19
C ALA A 139 2.80 -16.58 -8.44
N PHE A 140 4.10 -16.34 -8.68
CA PHE A 140 4.62 -15.02 -9.03
C PHE A 140 4.04 -14.49 -10.34
N ALA A 141 3.97 -15.32 -11.39
CA ALA A 141 3.38 -14.95 -12.67
C ALA A 141 1.88 -14.61 -12.53
N ALA A 142 1.14 -15.39 -11.72
CA ALA A 142 -0.27 -15.13 -11.43
C ALA A 142 -0.46 -13.80 -10.68
N ALA A 143 0.40 -13.48 -9.70
CA ALA A 143 0.35 -12.20 -9.02
C ALA A 143 0.69 -11.02 -9.94
N CYS A 144 1.68 -11.18 -10.83
CA CYS A 144 1.99 -10.18 -11.85
C CYS A 144 0.79 -9.97 -12.81
N ALA A 145 0.17 -11.05 -13.26
CA ALA A 145 -1.01 -10.99 -14.11
C ALA A 145 -2.20 -10.31 -13.40
N ALA A 146 -2.45 -10.64 -12.13
CA ALA A 146 -3.48 -10.01 -11.32
C ALA A 146 -3.21 -8.51 -11.13
N ALA A 147 -1.97 -8.12 -10.84
CA ALA A 147 -1.57 -6.72 -10.72
C ALA A 147 -1.75 -5.97 -12.04
N TRP A 148 -1.41 -6.58 -13.17
CA TRP A 148 -1.59 -5.99 -14.49
C TRP A 148 -3.07 -5.84 -14.88
N LEU A 149 -3.90 -6.87 -14.64
CA LEU A 149 -5.34 -6.82 -14.85
C LEU A 149 -5.99 -5.75 -13.96
N TRP A 150 -5.55 -5.65 -12.71
CA TRP A 150 -5.99 -4.59 -11.81
C TRP A 150 -5.58 -3.21 -12.33
N GLN A 151 -4.36 -3.08 -12.85
CA GLN A 151 -3.79 -1.84 -13.40
C GLN A 151 -4.66 -1.27 -14.54
N THR A 152 -5.22 -2.11 -15.40
CA THR A 152 -6.06 -1.70 -16.54
C THR A 152 -7.53 -1.48 -16.17
N SER A 153 -7.96 -1.93 -14.99
CA SER A 153 -9.35 -1.85 -14.56
C SER A 153 -9.86 -0.41 -14.36
N SER A 154 -11.12 -0.18 -14.70
CA SER A 154 -11.81 1.09 -14.42
C SER A 154 -12.01 1.31 -12.92
N LEU A 155 -12.24 0.24 -12.15
CA LEU A 155 -12.38 0.28 -10.69
C LEU A 155 -11.14 0.87 -10.03
N ARG A 156 -9.95 0.42 -10.43
CA ARG A 156 -8.69 0.98 -9.91
C ARG A 156 -8.55 2.47 -10.20
N ARG A 157 -8.91 2.92 -11.41
CA ARG A 157 -8.91 4.35 -11.76
C ARG A 157 -9.82 5.16 -10.85
N HIS A 158 -11.03 4.66 -10.54
CA HIS A 158 -11.93 5.29 -9.58
C HIS A 158 -11.31 5.36 -8.18
N CYS A 159 -10.67 4.28 -7.71
CA CYS A 159 -9.99 4.27 -6.42
C CYS A 159 -8.82 5.28 -6.37
N LEU A 160 -8.05 5.40 -7.46
CA LEU A 160 -6.95 6.35 -7.57
C LEU A 160 -7.46 7.81 -7.52
N GLN A 161 -8.53 8.12 -8.26
CA GLN A 161 -9.17 9.44 -8.19
C GLN A 161 -9.74 9.72 -6.79
N ALA A 162 -10.33 8.70 -6.14
CA ALA A 162 -10.81 8.82 -4.77
C ALA A 162 -9.66 9.08 -3.76
N CYS A 163 -8.45 8.56 -4.01
CA CYS A 163 -7.26 8.86 -3.21
C CYS A 163 -6.82 10.33 -3.26
N HIS A 164 -7.18 11.07 -4.31
CA HIS A 164 -6.89 12.50 -4.46
C HIS A 164 -7.97 13.40 -3.85
N ARG A 165 -9.12 12.84 -3.46
CA ARG A 165 -10.20 13.61 -2.85
C ARG A 165 -9.75 14.21 -1.52
N GLN A 166 -9.86 15.53 -1.42
CA GLN A 166 -9.52 16.28 -0.22
C GLN A 166 -10.69 16.26 0.77
N ALA A 167 -10.41 15.89 2.03
CA ALA A 167 -11.41 15.97 3.07
C ALA A 167 -11.73 17.42 3.47
N ARG A 168 -13.00 17.67 3.79
CA ARG A 168 -13.41 18.89 4.49
C ARG A 168 -13.16 18.69 5.97
N LEU A 169 -12.23 19.47 6.52
CA LEU A 169 -11.83 19.39 7.92
C LEU A 169 -12.51 20.54 8.69
N PRO A 170 -13.29 20.24 9.74
CA PRO A 170 -13.76 21.25 10.68
C PRO A 170 -12.59 21.97 11.34
N ALA A 171 -12.75 23.25 11.65
CA ALA A 171 -11.68 24.07 12.21
C ALA A 171 -11.41 23.80 13.71
N PHE A 172 -12.40 23.33 14.48
CA PHE A 172 -12.33 23.30 15.95
C PHE A 172 -12.86 22.01 16.58
N GLY A 173 -12.34 21.71 17.77
CA GLY A 173 -12.89 20.74 18.72
C GLY A 173 -12.79 19.27 18.32
N TRP A 174 -13.56 18.43 19.03
CA TRP A 174 -13.75 17.01 18.74
C TRP A 174 -14.13 16.69 17.29
N PRO A 175 -14.96 17.50 16.59
CA PRO A 175 -15.27 17.28 15.17
C PRO A 175 -14.03 17.29 14.27
N ALA A 176 -13.01 18.11 14.58
CA ALA A 176 -11.77 18.12 13.82
C ALA A 176 -10.97 16.82 14.00
N ALA A 177 -10.92 16.31 15.24
CA ALA A 177 -10.23 15.07 15.57
C ALA A 177 -10.88 13.85 14.90
N THR A 178 -12.21 13.74 14.97
CA THR A 178 -12.93 12.63 14.33
C THR A 178 -12.89 12.72 12.80
N ALA A 179 -12.94 13.93 12.23
CA ALA A 179 -12.75 14.14 10.80
C ALA A 179 -11.35 13.71 10.32
N ALA A 180 -10.30 14.01 11.10
CA ALA A 180 -8.94 13.58 10.80
C ALA A 180 -8.78 12.05 10.80
N LEU A 181 -9.34 11.38 11.82
CA LEU A 181 -9.31 9.93 11.91
C LEU A 181 -10.11 9.27 10.77
N ARG A 182 -11.32 9.76 10.49
CA ARG A 182 -12.14 9.31 9.35
C ARG A 182 -11.43 9.53 8.01
N TYR A 183 -10.73 10.65 7.87
CA TYR A 183 -9.92 10.90 6.68
C TYR A 183 -8.77 9.90 6.56
N GLY A 184 -8.11 9.54 7.67
CA GLY A 184 -7.10 8.49 7.72
C GLY A 184 -7.65 7.15 7.23
N PHE A 185 -8.80 6.71 7.76
CA PHE A 185 -9.47 5.48 7.33
C PHE A 185 -9.84 5.51 5.84
N ALA A 186 -10.46 6.60 5.37
CA ALA A 186 -10.85 6.72 3.97
C ALA A 186 -9.63 6.72 3.04
N ALA A 187 -8.61 7.52 3.36
CA ALA A 187 -7.38 7.58 2.58
C ALA A 187 -6.66 6.24 2.56
N GLY A 188 -6.61 5.52 3.70
CA GLY A 188 -6.07 4.17 3.79
C GLY A 188 -6.84 3.18 2.91
N GLY A 189 -8.18 3.20 2.98
CA GLY A 189 -9.03 2.29 2.22
C GLY A 189 -8.88 2.46 0.70
N TRP A 190 -8.90 3.72 0.22
CA TRP A 190 -8.67 4.00 -1.20
C TRP A 190 -7.23 3.66 -1.62
N CYS A 191 -6.26 3.87 -0.75
CA CYS A 191 -4.87 3.49 -0.99
C CYS A 191 -4.76 1.97 -1.17
N VAL A 192 -5.24 1.18 -0.21
CA VAL A 192 -5.24 -0.28 -0.29
C VAL A 192 -5.99 -0.78 -1.53
N ALA A 193 -7.15 -0.21 -1.86
CA ALA A 193 -7.89 -0.59 -3.07
C ALA A 193 -7.08 -0.29 -4.36
N SER A 194 -6.39 0.85 -4.44
CA SER A 194 -5.65 1.23 -5.64
C SER A 194 -4.31 0.50 -5.81
N CYS A 195 -3.57 0.26 -4.72
CA CYS A 195 -2.21 -0.28 -4.77
C CYS A 195 -1.97 -1.58 -4.00
N GLY A 196 -2.97 -2.10 -3.26
CA GLY A 196 -2.82 -3.33 -2.47
C GLY A 196 -2.45 -4.55 -3.30
N ILE A 197 -3.04 -4.73 -4.49
CA ILE A 197 -2.73 -5.87 -5.37
C ILE A 197 -1.26 -5.83 -5.86
N TRP A 198 -0.68 -4.63 -6.01
CA TRP A 198 0.74 -4.47 -6.38
C TRP A 198 1.71 -4.91 -5.28
N MET A 199 1.22 -5.21 -4.07
CA MET A 199 2.06 -5.79 -3.01
C MET A 199 2.24 -7.30 -3.16
N LEU A 200 1.42 -7.99 -3.98
CA LEU A 200 1.53 -9.44 -4.18
C LEU A 200 2.82 -9.86 -4.92
N PRO A 201 3.24 -9.22 -6.03
CA PRO A 201 4.46 -9.65 -6.73
C PRO A 201 5.72 -9.59 -5.85
N PRO A 202 5.98 -8.52 -5.07
CA PRO A 202 7.09 -8.50 -4.12
C PRO A 202 7.08 -9.61 -3.09
N LEU A 203 5.91 -9.96 -2.54
CA LEU A 203 5.79 -11.07 -1.62
C LEU A 203 6.28 -12.36 -2.30
N LEU A 204 5.94 -12.58 -3.56
CA LEU A 204 6.26 -13.83 -4.27
C LEU A 204 7.63 -13.83 -4.98
N ALA A 205 8.38 -12.73 -4.95
CA ALA A 205 9.61 -12.56 -5.73
C ALA A 205 10.86 -13.22 -5.12
N GLY A 206 10.75 -13.78 -3.90
CA GLY A 206 11.88 -14.42 -3.21
C GLY A 206 13.08 -13.47 -3.01
N PRO A 207 14.29 -13.80 -3.50
CA PRO A 207 15.47 -12.93 -3.33
C PRO A 207 15.34 -11.58 -4.07
N GLY A 208 14.46 -11.50 -5.07
CA GLY A 208 14.19 -10.27 -5.82
C GLY A 208 13.17 -9.33 -5.15
N HIS A 209 12.71 -9.62 -3.93
CA HIS A 209 11.64 -8.84 -3.31
C HIS A 209 12.02 -7.37 -3.11
N LEU A 210 13.16 -7.03 -2.48
CA LEU A 210 13.56 -5.64 -2.26
C LEU A 210 13.67 -4.80 -3.55
N PRO A 211 14.38 -5.22 -4.62
CA PRO A 211 14.45 -4.43 -5.85
C PRO A 211 13.08 -4.32 -6.52
N LEU A 212 12.24 -5.35 -6.46
CA LEU A 212 10.88 -5.29 -7.02
C LEU A 212 9.98 -4.35 -6.22
N MET A 213 10.06 -4.37 -4.89
CA MET A 213 9.41 -3.39 -4.01
C MET A 213 9.83 -1.98 -4.39
N ALA A 214 11.13 -1.73 -4.57
CA ALA A 214 11.63 -0.41 -4.93
C ALA A 214 11.05 0.04 -6.28
N ALA A 215 11.09 -0.82 -7.30
CA ALA A 215 10.55 -0.53 -8.62
C ALA A 215 9.04 -0.21 -8.58
N ILE A 216 8.26 -1.02 -7.87
CA ILE A 216 6.81 -0.83 -7.72
C ILE A 216 6.52 0.44 -6.91
N GLY A 217 7.27 0.72 -5.85
CA GLY A 217 7.09 1.93 -5.04
C GLY A 217 7.31 3.20 -5.85
N LEU A 218 8.37 3.22 -6.67
CA LEU A 218 8.64 4.32 -7.59
C LEU A 218 7.54 4.43 -8.65
N TRP A 219 7.07 3.31 -9.20
CA TRP A 219 5.97 3.29 -10.16
C TRP A 219 4.68 3.88 -9.58
N LEU A 220 4.27 3.42 -8.40
CA LEU A 220 3.07 3.89 -7.69
C LEU A 220 3.18 5.37 -7.31
N LEU A 221 4.36 5.82 -6.87
CA LEU A 221 4.62 7.22 -6.58
C LEU A 221 4.46 8.09 -7.84
N LEU A 222 5.07 7.66 -8.95
CA LEU A 222 4.96 8.38 -10.22
C LEU A 222 3.51 8.44 -10.70
N GLU A 223 2.80 7.32 -10.62
CA GLU A 223 1.40 7.25 -11.03
C GLU A 223 0.51 8.17 -10.19
N ARG A 224 0.73 8.20 -8.88
CA ARG A 224 -0.03 9.08 -7.98
C ARG A 224 0.26 10.57 -8.21
N ARG A 225 1.44 10.90 -8.73
CA ARG A 225 1.80 12.29 -9.09
C ARG A 225 1.33 12.69 -10.48
N ARG A 226 0.78 11.77 -11.29
CA ARG A 226 0.22 12.15 -12.60
C ARG A 226 -1.02 13.02 -12.38
N PRO A 227 -1.15 14.14 -13.10
CA PRO A 227 -2.35 14.95 -13.02
C PRO A 227 -3.56 14.08 -13.41
N ASP A 228 -4.66 14.22 -12.66
CA ASP A 228 -5.90 13.52 -12.95
C ASP A 228 -6.35 13.89 -14.37
N ILE A 229 -6.29 12.92 -15.29
CA ILE A 229 -6.92 13.08 -16.60
C ILE A 229 -8.42 12.88 -16.36
N PRO A 230 -9.28 13.87 -16.68
CA PRO A 230 -10.72 13.71 -16.50
C PRO A 230 -11.18 12.48 -17.30
N PRO A 231 -12.08 11.65 -16.73
CA PRO A 231 -12.58 10.48 -17.44
C PRO A 231 -13.21 10.94 -18.77
N PRO A 232 -13.03 10.19 -19.87
CA PRO A 232 -13.74 10.49 -21.12
C PRO A 232 -15.25 10.54 -20.81
N ALA A 233 -15.94 11.57 -21.31
CA ALA A 233 -17.32 11.92 -20.98
C ALA A 233 -18.33 10.76 -21.08
N GLN A 234 -17.98 9.69 -21.80
CA GLN A 234 -18.78 8.48 -21.96
C GLN A 234 -18.99 7.69 -20.65
N ALA A 235 -18.15 7.85 -19.62
CA ALA A 235 -18.32 7.16 -18.34
C ALA A 235 -19.35 7.81 -17.39
N LEU A 236 -19.81 9.04 -17.68
CA LEU A 236 -20.82 9.75 -16.90
C LEU A 236 -22.27 9.41 -17.32
N ALA A 237 -22.44 8.64 -18.41
CA ALA A 237 -23.75 8.34 -18.99
C ALA A 237 -24.44 7.07 -18.45
N ALA A 238 -24.12 6.64 -17.22
CA ALA A 238 -24.93 5.65 -16.50
C ALA A 238 -25.68 6.35 -15.36
N PRO A 239 -26.83 6.99 -15.61
CA PRO A 239 -27.67 7.47 -14.53
C PRO A 239 -28.13 6.25 -13.71
N LEU A 240 -27.64 6.16 -12.47
CA LEU A 240 -28.25 5.30 -11.46
C LEU A 240 -29.70 5.79 -11.27
N ARG A 241 -30.65 5.12 -11.93
CA ARG A 241 -32.08 5.33 -11.74
C ARG A 241 -32.37 5.15 -10.24
N PRO A 242 -32.96 6.13 -9.54
CA PRO A 242 -33.52 5.87 -8.22
C PRO A 242 -34.64 4.85 -8.37
N ALA A 243 -34.52 3.72 -7.67
CA ALA A 243 -35.62 2.77 -7.51
C ALA A 243 -36.79 3.52 -6.85
N GLY A 244 -37.83 3.78 -7.64
CA GLY A 244 -39.06 4.40 -7.17
C GLY A 244 -39.71 3.51 -6.13
N ARG A 245 -40.04 4.11 -4.99
CA ARG A 245 -41.00 3.56 -4.02
C ARG A 245 -42.40 3.91 -4.53
N HIS A 246 -43.22 2.90 -4.78
CA HIS A 246 -44.67 2.92 -4.60
C HIS A 246 -45.10 1.54 -4.12
#